data_AF-A0A9Q8U097-F1
#
_entry.id   AF-A0A9Q8U097-F1
#
_cell.length_a   1.000
_cell.length_b   1.000
_cell.length_c   1.000
_cell.angle_alpha   90.00
_cell.angle_beta   90.00
_cell.angle_gamma   90.00
#
_symmetry.space_group_name_H-M   'P 1'
#
loop_
_entity.id
_entity.type
_entity.pdbx_description
1 polymer ?
#
loop_
_entity_poly.entity_id
_entity_poly.type
_entity_poly.pdbx_seq_one_letter_code
_entity_poly.pdbx_strand_id
1 'polypeptide(L)'
;MSKKTSIFIFLLFLFSALAFYKVKLVYDYKKDFEQLSKIERKISILKDQNAKLKLEISLIDSSPYIYEKALKMGMIEPQKINKL
;
A
#
# COMPACT_ATOMS: atom_id res chain seq x y z
N MET A 1 30.40 38.67 28.47
CA MET A 1 30.54 38.02 27.14
C MET A 1 30.63 39.10 26.07
N SER A 2 31.59 39.06 25.15
CA SER A 2 31.68 40.09 24.09
C SER A 2 30.52 39.93 23.10
N LYS A 3 29.97 41.03 22.57
CA LYS A 3 28.87 41.00 21.57
C LYS A 3 29.17 40.05 20.40
N LYS A 4 30.44 40.00 19.98
CA LYS A 4 30.92 39.11 18.90
C LYS A 4 30.75 37.62 19.26
N THR A 5 31.00 37.25 20.52
CA THR A 5 30.87 35.88 21.00
C THR A 5 29.41 35.43 21.03
N SER A 6 28.49 36.31 21.47
CA SER A 6 27.05 36.02 21.48
C SER A 6 26.48 35.84 20.06
N ILE A 7 26.93 36.66 19.10
CA ILE A 7 26.53 36.53 17.69
C ILE A 7 27.02 35.20 17.11
N PHE A 8 28.25 34.79 17.42
CA PHE A 8 28.81 33.54 16.94
C PHE A 8 28.03 32.32 17.45
N ILE A 9 27.65 32.33 18.74
CA ILE A 9 26.87 31.26 19.36
C ILE A 9 25.48 31.19 18.75
N PHE A 10 24.83 32.33 18.50
CA PHE A 10 23.53 32.38 17.83
C PHE A 10 23.61 31.80 16.42
N LEU A 11 24.64 32.16 15.66
CA LEU A 11 24.83 31.65 14.30
C LEU A 11 25.07 30.13 14.30
N LEU A 12 25.85 29.64 15.25
CA LEU A 12 26.11 28.21 15.42
C LEU A 12 24.82 27.44 15.74
N PHE A 13 23.97 28.00 16.60
CA PHE A 13 22.67 27.42 16.92
C PHE A 13 21.74 27.39 15.70
N LEU A 14 21.72 28.46 14.91
CA LEU A 14 20.94 28.54 13.68
C LEU A 14 21.35 27.46 12.66
N PHE A 15 22.66 27.31 12.45
CA PHE A 15 23.21 26.28 11.56
C PHE A 15 22.90 24.87 12.06
N SER A 16 22.99 24.63 13.36
CA SER A 16 22.64 23.34 13.96
C SER A 16 21.16 23.03 13.77
N ALA A 17 20.27 23.99 14.02
CA ALA A 17 18.83 23.83 13.82
C ALA A 17 18.48 23.52 12.35
N LEU A 18 19.10 24.19 11.39
CA LEU A 18 18.92 23.88 9.96
C LEU A 18 19.39 22.46 9.60
N ALA A 19 20.53 22.03 10.16
CA ALA A 19 21.05 20.68 9.92
C ALA A 19 20.09 19.61 10.47
N PHE A 20 19.57 19.81 11.68
CA PHE A 20 18.56 18.91 12.27
C PHE A 20 17.27 18.88 11.46
N TYR A 21 16.80 20.04 10.99
CA TYR A 21 15.58 20.11 10.17
C TYR A 21 15.73 19.31 8.87
N LYS A 22 16.88 19.44 8.18
CA LYS A 22 17.16 18.68 6.96
C LYS A 22 17.14 17.17 7.21
N VAL A 23 17.79 16.70 8.28
CA VAL A 23 17.82 15.28 8.64
C VAL A 23 16.42 14.76 8.95
N LYS A 24 15.63 15.52 9.71
CA LYS A 24 14.24 15.18 10.02
C LYS A 24 13.39 15.05 8.76
N LEU A 25 13.51 16.00 7.83
CA LEU A 25 12.76 16.00 6.58
C LEU A 25 13.07 14.75 5.73
N VAL A 26 14.36 14.39 5.61
CA VAL A 26 14.78 13.19 4.88
C VAL A 26 14.28 11.92 5.57
N TYR A 27 14.31 11.88 6.90
CA TYR A 27 13.80 10.76 7.67
C TYR A 27 12.29 10.56 7.50
N ASP A 28 11.51 11.63 7.65
CA ASP A 28 10.05 11.60 7.52
C ASP A 28 9.67 11.18 6.09
N TYR A 29 10.33 11.74 5.07
CA TYR A 29 10.11 11.33 3.68
C TYR A 29 10.40 9.84 3.44
N LYS A 30 11.51 9.33 3.94
CA LYS A 30 11.87 7.91 3.77
C LYS A 30 10.87 7.00 4.46
N LYS A 31 10.43 7.37 5.67
CA LYS A 31 9.43 6.63 6.43
C LYS A 31 8.09 6.58 5.68
N ASP A 32 7.62 7.72 5.20
CA ASP A 32 6.33 7.80 4.48
C ASP A 32 6.39 7.02 3.16
N PHE A 33 7.52 7.10 2.45
CA PHE A 33 7.76 6.29 1.25
C PHE A 33 7.74 4.79 1.55
N GLU A 34 8.35 4.35 2.66
CA GLU A 34 8.34 2.94 3.05
C GLU A 34 6.92 2.46 3.38
N GLN A 35 6.12 3.28 4.08
CA GLN A 35 4.73 2.97 4.36
C GLN A 35 3.90 2.85 3.08
N LEU A 36 4.08 3.79 2.14
CA LEU A 36 3.41 3.74 0.84
C LEU A 36 3.79 2.47 0.08
N SER A 37 5.08 2.12 0.06
CA SER A 37 5.57 0.90 -0.62
C SER A 37 4.95 -0.39 -0.03
N LYS A 38 4.71 -0.43 1.29
CA LYS A 38 4.04 -1.56 1.95
C LYS A 38 2.58 -1.65 1.53
N ILE A 39 1.89 -0.51 1.41
CA ILE A 39 0.50 -0.46 0.96
C ILE A 39 0.41 -0.89 -0.50
N GLU A 40 1.26 -0.36 -1.38
CA GLU A 40 1.31 -0.76 -2.79
C GLU A 40 1.58 -2.26 -2.96
N ARG A 41 2.50 -2.82 -2.18
CA ARG A 41 2.78 -4.26 -2.20
C ARG A 41 1.55 -5.09 -1.80
N LYS A 42 0.81 -4.66 -0.77
CA LYS A 42 -0.44 -5.32 -0.36
C LYS A 42 -1.51 -5.24 -1.45
N ILE A 43 -1.66 -4.08 -2.08
CA ILE A 43 -2.61 -3.88 -3.19
C ILE A 43 -2.25 -4.81 -4.36
N SER A 44 -0.96 -4.93 -4.69
CA SER A 44 -0.48 -5.81 -5.75
C SER A 44 -0.81 -7.29 -5.46
N ILE A 45 -0.55 -7.77 -4.24
CA ILE A 45 -0.88 -9.14 -3.83
C ILE A 45 -2.40 -9.38 -3.92
N LEU A 46 -3.21 -8.45 -3.41
CA LEU A 46 -4.68 -8.57 -3.47
C LEU A 46 -5.19 -8.56 -4.91
N LYS A 47 -4.60 -7.75 -5.78
CA LYS A 47 -4.94 -7.70 -7.20
C LYS A 47 -4.64 -9.03 -7.89
N ASP A 48 -3.50 -9.65 -7.59
CA ASP A 48 -3.11 -10.94 -8.13
C ASP A 48 -4.03 -12.07 -7.64
N GLN A 49 -4.33 -12.11 -6.34
CA GLN A 49 -5.30 -13.04 -5.77
C GLN A 49 -6.69 -12.89 -6.40
N ASN A 50 -7.14 -11.66 -6.58
CA ASN A 50 -8.44 -11.39 -7.21
C ASN A 50 -8.46 -11.81 -8.68
N ALA A 51 -7.37 -11.60 -9.42
CA ALA A 51 -7.23 -12.09 -10.79
C ALA A 51 -7.30 -13.63 -10.85
N LYS A 52 -6.62 -14.32 -9.92
CA LYS A 52 -6.67 -15.78 -9.81
C LYS A 52 -8.09 -16.29 -9.52
N LEU A 53 -8.76 -15.71 -8.53
CA LEU A 53 -10.15 -16.06 -8.21
C LEU A 53 -11.09 -15.84 -9.40
N LYS A 54 -10.91 -14.73 -10.13
CA LYS A 54 -11.71 -14.44 -11.33
C LYS A 54 -11.49 -15.49 -12.42
N LEU A 55 -10.27 -15.99 -12.59
CA LEU A 55 -9.99 -17.09 -13.51
C LEU A 55 -10.63 -18.40 -13.04
N GLU A 56 -10.55 -18.71 -11.75
CA GLU A 56 -11.20 -19.90 -11.17
C GLU A 56 -12.72 -19.87 -11.37
N ILE A 57 -13.36 -18.73 -11.11
CA ILE A 57 -14.80 -18.53 -11.38
C ILE A 57 -15.09 -18.73 -12.88
N SER A 58 -14.30 -18.12 -13.77
CA SER A 58 -14.51 -18.29 -15.21
C SER A 58 -14.34 -19.75 -15.68
N LEU A 59 -13.45 -20.52 -15.06
CA LEU A 59 -13.24 -21.93 -15.37
C LEU A 59 -14.40 -22.79 -14.87
N ILE A 60 -14.95 -22.46 -13.69
CA ILE A 60 -16.16 -23.08 -13.16
C ILE A 60 -17.35 -22.79 -14.07
N ASP A 61 -17.54 -21.52 -14.45
CA ASP A 61 -18.66 -21.07 -15.28
C ASP A 61 -18.61 -21.63 -16.71
N SER A 62 -17.40 -21.83 -17.26
CA SER A 62 -17.24 -22.34 -18.64
C SER A 62 -17.28 -23.87 -18.74
N SER A 63 -17.27 -24.59 -17.62
CA SER A 63 -17.24 -26.04 -17.59
C SER A 63 -18.59 -26.62 -17.11
N PRO A 64 -19.39 -27.23 -18.02
CA PRO A 64 -20.67 -27.87 -17.65
C PRO A 64 -20.51 -28.93 -16.55
N TYR A 65 -19.37 -29.63 -16.54
CA TYR A 65 -19.06 -30.69 -15.59
C TYR A 65 -18.74 -30.18 -14.18
N ILE A 66 -18.11 -29.00 -14.06
CA ILE A 66 -17.79 -28.39 -12.76
C ILE A 66 -19.03 -27.73 -12.16
N TYR A 67 -19.87 -27.09 -12.98
CA TYR A 67 -21.14 -26.52 -12.55
C TYR A 67 -22.06 -27.59 -11.92
N GLU A 68 -22.24 -28.75 -12.58
CA GLU A 68 -23.01 -29.87 -12.02
C GLU A 68 -22.40 -30.43 -10.73
N LYS A 69 -21.07 -30.47 -10.63
CA LYS A 69 -20.38 -30.95 -9.42
C LYS A 69 -20.48 -29.95 -8.27
N ALA A 70 -20.45 -28.65 -8.54
CA ALA A 70 -20.61 -27.57 -7.55
C ALA A 70 -22.04 -27.52 -6.99
N LEU A 71 -23.06 -27.70 -7.85
CA LEU A 71 -24.46 -27.89 -7.45
C LEU A 71 -24.63 -29.12 -6.54
N LYS A 72 -23.99 -30.25 -6.89
CA LYS A 72 -23.98 -31.48 -6.05
C LYS A 72 -23.29 -31.30 -4.69
N MET A 73 -22.39 -30.33 -4.56
CA MET A 73 -21.71 -29.98 -3.30
C MET A 73 -22.46 -28.91 -2.47
N GLY A 74 -23.65 -28.48 -2.91
CA GLY A 74 -24.49 -27.51 -2.18
C GLY A 74 -24.02 -26.06 -2.28
N MET A 75 -23.17 -25.73 -3.27
CA MET A 75 -22.74 -24.35 -3.49
C MET A 75 -23.89 -23.53 -4.10
N ILE A 76 -24.21 -22.40 -3.46
CA ILE A 76 -25.24 -21.47 -3.93
C ILE A 76 -24.74 -20.82 -5.21
N GLU A 77 -25.58 -20.81 -6.25
CA GLU A 77 -25.25 -20.17 -7.53
C GLU A 77 -24.79 -18.73 -7.29
N PRO A 78 -23.67 -18.30 -7.90
CA PRO A 78 -23.37 -16.88 -7.94
C PRO A 78 -24.50 -16.20 -8.70
N GLN A 79 -25.30 -15.40 -7.99
CA GLN A 79 -26.37 -14.62 -8.60
C GLN A 79 -25.77 -13.90 -9.81
N LYS A 80 -26.28 -14.21 -11.00
CA LYS A 80 -26.07 -13.36 -12.18
C LYS A 80 -26.60 -11.99 -11.78
N ILE A 81 -25.72 -11.10 -11.32
CA ILE A 81 -26.03 -9.69 -11.21
C ILE A 81 -26.39 -9.28 -12.63
N ASN A 82 -27.71 -9.12 -12.84
CA ASN A 82 -28.27 -8.67 -14.10
C ASN A 82 -27.51 -7.41 -14.52
N LYS A 83 -26.72 -7.52 -15.58
CA LYS A 83 -26.35 -6.36 -16.38
C LYS A 83 -27.61 -5.93 -17.12
N LEU A 84 -28.37 -5.02 -16.50
CA LEU A 84 -29.18 -4.05 -17.21
C LEU A 84 -28.30 -2.83 -17.52
#